data_AF-A0A4Q3YMW9-F1
#
_entry.id   AF-A0A4Q3YMW9-F1
#
_cell.length_a   1.000
_cell.length_b   1.000
_cell.length_c   1.000
_cell.angle_alpha   90.00
_cell.angle_beta   90.00
_cell.angle_gamma   90.00
#
_symmetry.space_group_name_H-M   'P 1'
#
loop_
_entity.id
_entity.type
_entity.pdbx_description
1 polymer ?
#
loop_
_entity_poly.entity_id
_entity_poly.type
_entity_poly.pdbx_seq_one_letter_code
_entity_poly.pdbx_strand_id
1 'polypeptide(L)'
;MSGKLFAQPDGLLSGTSSPEGRAFLGTLYSKLPVGPLRWRSPQPTTSWTAVRDATHTGSPCTQAIGLSVASGGGGGLVTGSEDCLYLNVYGAPTTKNTPRRRFAGYGFSAGRSLCSRLRRQL
;
A
#
# COMPACT_ATOMS: atom_id res chain seq x y z
N MET A 1 19.59 2.46 8.95
CA MET A 1 18.18 2.02 8.97
C MET A 1 18.19 0.51 8.90
N SER A 2 17.80 -0.20 9.96
CA SER A 2 17.76 -1.68 9.91
C SER A 2 16.52 -2.14 9.17
N GLY A 3 16.69 -2.94 8.11
CA GLY A 3 15.59 -3.58 7.39
C GLY A 3 14.79 -4.46 8.34
N LYS A 4 13.49 -4.23 8.45
CA LYS A 4 12.60 -5.05 9.28
C LYS A 4 11.84 -6.01 8.39
N LEU A 5 11.84 -7.28 8.75
CA LEU A 5 11.00 -8.27 8.07
C LEU A 5 9.58 -8.28 8.63
N PHE A 6 8.61 -8.37 7.73
CA PHE A 6 7.20 -8.60 8.01
C PHE A 6 6.71 -9.83 7.25
N ALA A 7 5.98 -10.69 7.94
CA ALA A 7 5.39 -11.89 7.37
C ALA A 7 3.91 -11.62 7.04
N GLN A 8 3.56 -11.76 5.76
CA GLN A 8 2.20 -11.83 5.24
C GLN A 8 1.89 -13.30 4.89
N PRO A 9 0.61 -13.73 4.81
CA PRO A 9 0.28 -15.10 4.41
C PRO A 9 0.94 -15.56 3.10
N ASP A 10 1.19 -14.61 2.20
CA ASP A 10 1.71 -14.88 0.86
C ASP A 10 3.26 -14.85 0.79
N GLY A 11 3.95 -14.32 1.81
CA GLY A 11 5.41 -14.28 1.84
C GLY A 11 6.01 -13.22 2.78
N LEU A 12 7.33 -13.04 2.67
CA LEU A 12 8.10 -12.11 3.50
C LEU A 12 8.37 -10.78 2.78
N LEU A 13 8.27 -9.68 3.53
CA LEU A 13 8.53 -8.32 3.10
C LEU A 13 9.65 -7.68 3.92
N SER A 14 10.53 -6.91 3.28
CA SER A 14 11.55 -6.08 3.93
C SER A 14 11.13 -4.61 3.87
N GLY A 15 10.86 -4.00 5.03
CA GLY A 15 10.45 -2.60 5.15
C GLY A 15 11.43 -1.76 5.96
N THR A 16 11.06 -0.50 6.18
CA THR A 16 11.86 0.45 6.96
C THR A 16 11.47 0.42 8.44
N SER A 17 12.46 0.70 9.30
CA SER A 17 12.27 0.86 10.74
C SER A 17 13.09 2.03 11.25
N SER A 18 12.44 2.91 12.01
CA SER A 18 13.03 4.07 12.68
C SER A 18 12.47 4.21 14.11
N PRO A 19 13.02 5.11 14.94
CA PRO A 19 12.43 5.46 16.23
C PRO A 19 11.01 6.03 16.13
N GLU A 20 10.61 6.55 14.96
CA GLU A 20 9.29 7.12 14.72
C GLU A 20 8.25 6.06 14.32
N GLY A 21 8.70 4.95 13.72
CA GLY A 21 7.79 3.89 13.32
C GLY A 21 8.40 2.86 12.39
N ARG A 22 7.52 2.05 11.80
CA ARG A 22 7.81 1.06 10.77
C ARG A 22 6.93 1.31 9.57
N ALA A 23 7.47 1.10 8.37
CA ALA A 23 6.70 1.20 7.14
C ALA A 23 7.02 0.03 6.20
N PHE A 24 5.96 -0.52 5.61
CA PHE A 24 6.01 -1.51 4.54
C PHE A 24 5.16 -0.94 3.41
N LEU A 25 5.81 -0.49 2.34
CA LEU A 25 5.22 0.23 1.23
C LEU A 25 5.11 -0.69 0.02
N GLY A 26 4.15 -0.41 -0.87
CA GLY A 26 4.03 -1.15 -2.14
C GLY A 26 3.73 -2.63 -1.95
N THR A 27 3.04 -3.01 -0.87
CA THR A 27 2.72 -4.40 -0.58
C THR A 27 1.57 -4.87 -1.46
N LEU A 28 1.73 -5.94 -2.24
CA LEU A 28 0.66 -6.48 -3.06
C LEU A 28 -0.50 -6.99 -2.19
N TYR A 29 -1.69 -6.47 -2.47
CA TYR A 29 -2.92 -6.88 -1.80
C TYR A 29 -3.65 -8.01 -2.53
N SER A 30 -3.60 -7.99 -3.87
CA SER A 30 -4.25 -8.98 -4.72
C SER A 30 -3.43 -9.24 -5.99
N LYS A 31 -3.85 -10.23 -6.78
CA LYS A 31 -3.41 -10.33 -8.18
C LYS A 31 -3.78 -9.03 -8.92
N LEU A 32 -2.96 -8.71 -9.91
CA LEU A 32 -3.13 -7.53 -10.74
C LEU A 32 -4.45 -7.63 -11.53
N PRO A 33 -5.29 -6.59 -11.54
CA PRO A 33 -6.63 -6.64 -12.13
C PRO A 33 -6.61 -6.38 -13.64
N VAL A 34 -5.62 -6.91 -14.35
CA VAL A 34 -5.40 -6.70 -15.79
C VAL A 34 -5.78 -7.91 -16.63
N GLY A 35 -5.98 -7.69 -17.93
CA GLY A 35 -6.29 -8.74 -18.90
C GLY A 35 -7.55 -9.54 -18.51
N PRO A 36 -7.47 -10.88 -18.37
CA PRO A 36 -8.62 -11.71 -18.01
C PRO A 36 -9.23 -11.42 -16.62
N LEU A 37 -8.46 -10.78 -15.74
CA LEU A 37 -8.91 -10.39 -14.39
C LEU A 37 -9.57 -9.00 -14.38
N ARG A 38 -9.54 -8.27 -15.49
CA ARG A 38 -10.23 -6.99 -15.61
C ARG A 38 -11.74 -7.20 -15.38
N TRP A 39 -12.34 -6.35 -14.56
CA TRP A 39 -13.75 -6.40 -14.17
C TRP A 39 -14.15 -7.63 -13.33
N ARG A 40 -13.18 -8.33 -12.75
CA ARG A 40 -13.44 -9.41 -11.78
C ARG A 40 -13.14 -8.95 -10.37
N SER A 41 -13.74 -9.63 -9.39
CA SER A 41 -13.39 -9.45 -7.98
C SER A 41 -11.91 -9.72 -7.73
N PRO A 42 -11.26 -8.96 -6.82
CA PRO A 42 -9.85 -9.15 -6.48
C PRO A 42 -9.55 -10.60 -6.10
N GLN A 43 -8.49 -11.16 -6.69
CA GLN A 43 -8.05 -12.53 -6.42
C GLN A 43 -6.86 -12.53 -5.46
N PRO A 44 -6.74 -13.51 -4.55
CA PRO A 44 -5.58 -13.65 -3.67
C PRO A 44 -4.27 -13.65 -4.45
N THR A 45 -3.21 -13.05 -3.87
CA THR A 45 -1.89 -13.05 -4.50
C THR A 45 -1.34 -14.48 -4.59
N THR A 46 -0.45 -14.71 -5.55
CA THR A 46 0.34 -15.95 -5.56
C THR A 46 1.43 -15.83 -4.51
N SER A 47 1.59 -16.84 -3.67
CA SER A 47 2.67 -16.87 -2.68
C SER A 47 4.05 -16.81 -3.33
N TRP A 48 5.00 -16.25 -2.60
CA TRP A 48 6.39 -16.10 -3.05
C TRP A 48 7.37 -16.50 -1.95
N THR A 49 8.51 -17.04 -2.35
CA THR A 49 9.55 -17.54 -1.43
C THR A 49 10.62 -16.50 -1.12
N ALA A 50 10.97 -15.65 -2.08
CA ALA A 50 12.00 -14.62 -1.91
C ALA A 50 11.49 -13.42 -1.11
N VAL A 51 12.31 -12.84 -0.23
CA VAL A 51 11.93 -11.60 0.48
C VAL A 51 11.72 -10.48 -0.54
N ARG A 52 10.54 -9.83 -0.52
CA ARG A 52 10.26 -8.68 -1.38
C ARG A 52 10.60 -7.38 -0.68
N ASP A 53 11.16 -6.44 -1.44
CA ASP A 53 11.40 -5.09 -0.96
C ASP A 53 10.08 -4.32 -0.86
N ALA A 54 9.80 -3.79 0.33
CA ALA A 54 8.63 -3.00 0.68
C ALA A 54 9.08 -1.64 1.24
N THR A 55 10.14 -1.05 0.68
CA THR A 55 10.62 0.29 1.03
C THR A 55 10.13 1.39 0.07
N HIS A 56 9.48 1.01 -1.04
CA HIS A 56 8.97 1.91 -2.06
C HIS A 56 7.46 1.75 -2.26
N THR A 57 6.77 2.85 -2.58
CA THR A 57 5.36 2.81 -2.93
C THR A 57 5.16 2.15 -4.30
N GLY A 58 4.09 1.36 -4.44
CA GLY A 58 3.68 0.81 -5.72
C GLY A 58 3.12 1.87 -6.67
N SER A 59 2.85 1.47 -7.92
CA SER A 59 2.32 2.38 -8.93
C SER A 59 0.96 2.95 -8.55
N PRO A 60 0.69 4.24 -8.84
CA PRO A 60 -0.63 4.84 -8.65
C PRO A 60 -1.64 4.26 -9.64
N CYS A 61 -2.90 4.21 -9.24
CA CYS A 61 -3.97 3.74 -10.12
C CYS A 61 -4.23 4.70 -11.29
N THR A 62 -4.62 4.13 -12.42
CA THR A 62 -5.05 4.89 -13.59
C THR A 62 -6.18 5.86 -13.23
N GLN A 63 -5.92 7.16 -13.39
CA GLN A 63 -6.88 8.22 -13.10
C GLN A 63 -6.70 9.38 -14.09
N ALA A 64 -7.80 10.01 -14.48
CA ALA A 64 -7.75 11.30 -15.17
C ALA A 64 -7.45 12.42 -14.16
N ILE A 65 -6.40 13.19 -14.42
CA ILE A 65 -6.00 14.35 -13.62
C ILE A 65 -6.15 15.64 -14.43
N GLY A 66 -6.42 16.75 -13.74
CA GLY A 66 -6.56 18.06 -14.37
C GLY A 66 -7.66 18.89 -13.70
N LEU A 67 -7.53 20.21 -13.80
CA LEU A 67 -8.48 21.14 -13.17
C LEU A 67 -9.91 20.91 -13.67
N SER A 68 -10.05 20.68 -14.97
CA SER A 68 -11.33 20.37 -15.62
C SER A 68 -11.97 19.11 -15.06
N VAL A 69 -11.19 18.05 -14.78
CA VAL A 69 -11.70 16.81 -14.16
C VAL A 69 -12.13 17.05 -12.72
N ALA A 70 -11.36 17.86 -11.98
CA ALA A 70 -11.69 18.18 -10.59
C ALA A 70 -12.99 18.98 -10.46
N SER A 71 -13.35 19.78 -11.47
CA SER A 71 -14.62 20.50 -11.57
C SER A 71 -15.72 19.75 -12.34
N GLY A 72 -15.53 18.44 -12.61
CA GLY A 72 -16.54 17.59 -13.25
C GLY A 72 -16.64 17.70 -14.77
N GLY A 73 -15.75 18.45 -15.41
CA GLY A 73 -15.59 18.53 -16.86
C GLY A 73 -14.73 17.41 -17.44
N GLY A 74 -14.77 17.27 -18.77
CA GLY A 74 -13.92 16.33 -19.52
C GLY A 74 -12.51 16.87 -19.81
N GLY A 75 -11.66 16.02 -20.42
CA GLY A 75 -10.39 16.44 -21.00
C GLY A 75 -9.16 16.40 -20.08
N GLY A 76 -9.21 15.66 -18.97
CA GLY A 76 -8.02 15.46 -18.13
C GLY A 76 -6.98 14.54 -18.76
N LEU A 77 -5.72 14.72 -18.33
CA LEU A 77 -4.63 13.82 -18.66
C LEU A 77 -4.80 12.51 -17.89
N VAL A 78 -4.87 11.38 -18.58
CA VAL A 78 -4.90 10.07 -17.94
C VAL A 78 -3.48 9.66 -17.58
N THR A 79 -3.25 9.35 -16.30
CA THR A 79 -1.95 8.90 -15.77
C THR A 79 -2.15 7.71 -14.82
N GLY A 80 -1.09 6.97 -14.52
CA GLY A 80 -1.09 5.81 -13.63
C GLY A 80 -1.04 4.47 -14.35
N SER A 81 -1.27 3.39 -13.60
CA SER A 81 -1.25 2.01 -14.08
C SER A 81 -2.49 1.24 -13.59
N GLU A 82 -2.95 0.25 -14.36
CA GLU A 82 -3.93 -0.73 -13.88
C GLU A 82 -3.30 -1.72 -12.90
N ASP A 83 -1.97 -1.86 -12.93
CA ASP A 83 -1.18 -2.59 -11.95
C ASP A 83 -0.93 -1.72 -10.70
N CYS A 84 -1.97 -1.44 -9.92
CA CYS A 84 -1.90 -0.48 -8.81
C CYS A 84 -2.44 -0.96 -7.46
N LEU A 85 -2.85 -2.23 -7.35
CA LEU A 85 -3.44 -2.82 -6.13
C LEU A 85 -2.40 -3.13 -5.06
N TYR A 86 -1.73 -2.08 -4.60
CA TYR A 86 -0.74 -2.09 -3.54
C TYR A 86 -1.27 -1.38 -2.28
N LEU A 87 -0.80 -1.83 -1.14
CA LEU A 87 -1.05 -1.26 0.18
C LEU A 87 0.23 -0.74 0.81
N ASN A 88 0.08 0.33 1.58
CA ASN A 88 1.11 0.87 2.45
C ASN A 88 0.68 0.63 3.90
N VAL A 89 1.53 -0.06 4.66
CA VAL A 89 1.26 -0.48 6.03
C VAL A 89 2.22 0.25 6.97
N TYR A 90 1.67 0.99 7.92
CA TYR A 90 2.45 1.75 8.91
C TYR A 90 2.20 1.22 10.32
N GLY A 91 3.27 1.05 11.08
CA GLY A 91 3.23 0.52 12.44
C GLY A 91 4.03 1.36 13.41
N ALA A 92 3.66 1.30 14.69
CA ALA A 92 4.46 1.89 15.75
C ALA A 92 5.85 1.24 15.85
N PRO A 93 6.86 1.93 16.42
CA PRO A 93 8.17 1.35 16.71
C PRO A 93 8.02 0.07 17.54
N THR A 94 8.88 -0.92 17.31
CA THR A 94 8.86 -2.14 18.13
C THR A 94 9.42 -1.86 19.52
N THR A 95 8.57 -1.81 20.54
CA THR A 95 8.98 -1.90 21.95
C THR A 95 8.81 -3.34 22.45
N LYS A 96 9.50 -3.72 23.53
CA LYS A 96 9.44 -5.07 24.13
C LYS A 96 8.01 -5.56 24.42
N ASN A 97 7.04 -4.65 24.54
CA ASN A 97 5.64 -4.93 24.86
C ASN A 97 4.65 -4.61 23.72
N THR A 98 5.13 -4.45 22.48
CA THR A 98 4.24 -4.22 21.33
C THR A 98 3.70 -5.56 20.82
N PRO A 99 2.37 -5.81 20.87
CA PRO A 99 1.75 -6.97 20.24
C PRO A 99 2.13 -7.01 18.76
N ARG A 100 2.47 -8.21 18.27
CA ARG A 100 2.92 -8.44 16.88
C ARG A 100 1.93 -7.97 15.81
N ARG A 101 0.68 -7.64 16.19
CA ARG A 101 -0.42 -7.20 15.31
C ARG A 101 -0.86 -5.74 15.53
N ARG A 102 0.04 -4.82 15.95
CA ARG A 102 -0.28 -3.38 15.99
C ARG A 102 0.29 -2.66 14.76
N PHE A 103 -0.54 -2.54 13.73
CA PHE A 103 -0.38 -1.56 12.65
C PHE A 103 -1.44 -0.47 12.84
N ALA A 104 -1.04 0.79 12.66
CA ALA A 104 -1.86 1.95 12.99
C ALA A 104 -2.66 2.47 11.80
N GLY A 105 -2.30 2.06 10.57
CA GLY A 105 -3.02 2.48 9.37
C GLY A 105 -2.66 1.66 8.14
N TYR A 106 -3.64 1.55 7.24
CA TYR A 106 -3.51 1.01 5.89
C TYR A 106 -3.85 2.14 4.91
N GLY A 107 -2.96 2.43 3.97
CA GLY A 107 -3.21 3.37 2.88
C GLY A 107 -3.29 2.65 1.54
N PHE A 108 -4.37 2.87 0.80
CA PHE A 108 -4.50 2.41 -0.58
C PHE A 108 -3.85 3.43 -1.53
N SER A 109 -3.16 2.94 -2.55
CA SER A 109 -2.59 3.80 -3.60
C SER A 109 -3.65 4.41 -4.54
N ALA A 110 -4.92 3.98 -4.42
CA ALA A 110 -6.05 4.54 -5.16
C ALA A 110 -6.65 5.73 -4.41
N GLY A 111 -6.41 6.95 -4.92
CA GLY A 111 -6.94 8.20 -4.37
C GLY A 111 -6.22 8.64 -3.08
N ARG A 112 -5.30 9.61 -3.21
CA ARG A 112 -4.55 10.29 -2.15
C ARG A 112 -4.26 9.43 -0.90
N SER A 113 -3.01 8.98 -0.77
CA SER A 113 -2.42 8.57 0.51
C SER A 113 -2.42 9.73 1.52
N LEU A 114 -3.59 10.03 2.10
CA LEU A 114 -3.69 10.83 3.31
C LEU A 114 -3.47 9.85 4.45
N CYS A 115 -2.27 9.89 5.02
CA CYS A 115 -2.01 9.34 6.34
C CYS A 115 -2.93 10.07 7.33
N SER A 116 -4.15 9.56 7.51
CA SER A 116 -5.00 10.00 8.60
C SER A 116 -4.37 9.43 9.87
N ARG A 117 -3.69 10.30 10.63
CA ARG A 117 -3.40 10.02 12.03
C ARG A 117 -4.74 9.76 12.69
N LEU A 118 -5.07 8.50 12.94
CA LEU A 118 -6.09 8.14 13.91
C LEU A 118 -5.54 8.51 15.29
N ARG A 119 -5.63 9.80 15.65
CA ARG A 119 -5.56 10.18 17.05
C ARG A 119 -6.77 9.52 17.69
N ARG A 120 -6.54 8.47 18.48
CA ARG A 120 -7.45 8.15 19.57
C ARG A 120 -7.40 9.36 20.51
N GLN A 121 -8.39 10.25 20.37
CA GLN A 121 -8.84 10.98 21.54
C GLN A 121 -9.54 9.97 22.46
N LEU A 122 -9.39 10.25 23.74
CA LEU A 122 -9.73 9.45 24.91
C LEU A 122 -11.11 8.77 24.83
#